data_AF-A0A251QQY5-F1
#
_entry.id   AF-A0A251QQY5-F1
#
_cell.length_a   1.000
_cell.length_b   1.000
_cell.length_c   1.000
_cell.angle_alpha   90.00
_cell.angle_beta   90.00
_cell.angle_gamma   90.00
#
_symmetry.space_group_name_H-M   'P 1'
#
loop_
_entity.id
_entity.type
_entity.pdbx_description
1 polymer ?
#
loop_
_entity_poly.entity_id
_entity_poly.type
_entity_poly.pdbx_seq_one_letter_code
_entity_poly.pdbx_strand_id
1 'polypeptide(L)'
;MNSKHTKGWLGGKSLISIFGLQRVKKKDDIRLHTASVHAALSVTRLAAAIASVASNCKNSSIESAEDVDPITGDIVASAAALVTTVCAEAAESLGAQKTNVSSAINSGLAIQTTDDMITLTAAAATCNVLINVSFTIIFR
;
A
#
# COMPACT_ATOMS: atom_id res chain seq x y z
N MET A 1 68.13 25.81 -20.63
CA MET A 1 67.42 24.54 -20.38
C MET A 1 67.08 24.40 -18.91
N ASN A 2 65.81 24.26 -18.54
CA ASN A 2 65.24 23.12 -17.80
C ASN A 2 63.77 23.45 -17.45
N SER A 3 62.84 22.74 -18.08
CA SER A 3 61.39 22.88 -17.87
C SER A 3 60.94 21.91 -16.78
N LYS A 4 60.38 22.44 -15.69
CA LYS A 4 59.65 21.75 -14.63
C LYS A 4 58.20 22.27 -14.71
N HIS A 5 57.10 21.56 -14.47
CA HIS A 5 56.82 20.22 -13.98
C HIS A 5 55.26 20.11 -13.92
N THR A 6 54.72 19.01 -14.46
CA THR A 6 53.44 18.31 -14.16
C THR A 6 52.12 19.12 -14.03
N LYS A 7 51.08 18.88 -14.86
CA LYS A 7 50.09 17.77 -14.76
C LYS A 7 49.63 17.54 -13.30
N GLY A 8 48.37 17.60 -12.88
CA GLY A 8 47.07 17.67 -13.52
C GLY A 8 46.01 17.39 -12.43
N TRP A 9 44.80 17.06 -12.88
CA TRP A 9 43.72 16.40 -12.13
C TRP A 9 42.62 17.30 -11.54
N LEU A 10 41.64 17.61 -12.39
CA LEU A 10 40.27 17.93 -11.99
C LEU A 10 39.64 16.70 -11.28
N GLY A 11 39.47 16.78 -9.97
CA GLY A 11 38.78 15.77 -9.16
C GLY A 11 37.29 16.06 -9.03
N GLY A 12 36.50 15.75 -10.07
CA GLY A 12 35.03 15.81 -10.03
C GLY A 12 34.43 14.74 -9.13
N LYS A 13 34.38 14.97 -7.82
CA LYS A 13 33.81 14.03 -6.82
C LYS A 13 32.31 14.23 -6.56
N SER A 14 31.70 15.30 -7.08
CA SER A 14 30.31 15.64 -6.73
C SER A 14 29.27 14.94 -7.61
N LEU A 15 29.55 14.77 -8.90
CA LEU A 15 28.53 14.33 -9.86
C LEU A 15 28.28 12.82 -9.87
N ILE A 16 29.21 12.01 -9.36
CA ILE A 16 29.08 10.54 -9.36
C ILE A 16 28.00 10.06 -8.37
N SER A 17 27.76 10.79 -7.27
CA SER A 17 26.74 10.43 -6.28
C SER A 17 25.31 10.56 -6.84
N ILE A 18 25.07 11.59 -7.64
CA ILE A 18 23.76 11.93 -8.21
C ILE A 18 23.40 11.00 -9.37
N PHE A 19 24.37 10.67 -10.23
CA PHE A 19 24.18 9.68 -11.30
C PHE A 19 24.10 8.24 -10.77
N GLY A 20 24.73 7.95 -9.63
CA GLY A 20 24.58 6.67 -8.91
C GLY A 20 23.17 6.51 -8.33
N LEU A 21 22.63 7.55 -7.69
CA LEU A 21 21.29 7.55 -7.13
C LEU A 21 20.21 7.37 -8.21
N GLN A 22 20.39 7.97 -9.39
CA GLN A 22 19.48 7.79 -10.53
C GLN A 22 19.59 6.41 -11.20
N ARG A 23 20.77 5.75 -11.18
CA ARG A 23 20.92 4.38 -11.70
C ARG A 23 20.44 3.31 -10.74
N VAL A 24 20.54 3.52 -9.42
CA VAL A 24 19.91 2.65 -8.41
C VAL A 24 18.38 2.71 -8.57
N LYS A 25 17.84 3.92 -8.78
CA LYS A 25 16.40 4.17 -9.02
C LYS A 25 15.82 3.47 -10.26
N LYS A 26 16.66 3.11 -11.25
CA LYS A 26 16.24 2.46 -12.51
C LYS A 26 16.48 0.94 -12.55
N LYS A 27 17.11 0.38 -11.50
CA LYS A 27 17.42 -1.06 -11.37
C LYS A 27 16.58 -1.74 -10.27
N ASP A 28 15.90 -0.95 -9.44
CA ASP A 28 14.92 -1.39 -8.45
C ASP A 28 13.46 -1.44 -8.98
N ASP A 29 13.22 -1.11 -10.24
CA ASP A 29 11.86 -1.01 -10.82
C ASP A 29 11.04 -2.31 -10.73
N ILE A 30 11.67 -3.49 -10.84
CA ILE A 30 10.95 -4.79 -10.78
C ILE A 30 10.66 -5.19 -9.32
N ARG A 31 11.59 -4.90 -8.39
CA ARG A 31 11.45 -5.25 -6.97
C ARG A 31 10.46 -4.32 -6.25
N LEU A 32 10.41 -3.05 -6.66
CA LEU A 32 9.42 -2.09 -6.18
C LEU A 32 8.02 -2.41 -6.69
N HIS A 33 7.88 -2.97 -7.89
CA HIS A 33 6.57 -3.31 -8.48
C HIS A 33 5.87 -4.47 -7.78
N THR A 34 6.60 -5.56 -7.46
CA THR A 34 6.02 -6.66 -6.67
C THR A 34 5.63 -6.19 -5.26
N ALA A 35 6.43 -5.29 -4.68
CA ALA A 35 6.14 -4.74 -3.37
C ALA A 35 4.96 -3.76 -3.38
N SER A 36 4.77 -2.99 -4.46
CA SER A 36 3.62 -2.09 -4.61
C SER A 36 2.32 -2.87 -4.87
N VAL A 37 2.37 -3.96 -5.64
CA VAL A 37 1.22 -4.90 -5.78
C VAL A 37 0.84 -5.48 -4.42
N HIS A 38 1.81 -5.98 -3.67
CA HIS A 38 1.55 -6.55 -2.35
C HIS A 38 0.97 -5.50 -1.39
N ALA A 39 1.47 -4.27 -1.44
CA ALA A 39 0.95 -3.17 -0.64
C ALA A 39 -0.50 -2.81 -1.00
N ALA A 40 -0.82 -2.69 -2.29
CA ALA A 40 -2.18 -2.44 -2.74
C ALA A 40 -3.13 -3.57 -2.32
N LEU A 41 -2.73 -4.84 -2.50
CA LEU A 41 -3.51 -5.98 -2.04
C LEU A 41 -3.69 -6.03 -0.52
N SER A 42 -2.68 -5.62 0.26
CA SER A 42 -2.78 -5.54 1.72
C SER A 42 -3.81 -4.49 2.15
N VAL A 43 -3.87 -3.34 1.49
CA VAL A 43 -4.86 -2.29 1.77
C VAL A 43 -6.25 -2.71 1.29
N THR A 44 -6.37 -3.34 0.10
CA THR A 44 -7.63 -3.92 -0.37
C THR A 44 -8.20 -4.92 0.64
N ARG A 45 -7.35 -5.80 1.17
CA ARG A 45 -7.74 -6.80 2.18
C ARG A 45 -8.21 -6.14 3.48
N LEU A 46 -7.50 -5.12 3.97
CA LEU A 46 -7.90 -4.36 5.15
C LEU A 46 -9.24 -3.63 4.95
N ALA A 47 -9.41 -2.95 3.81
CA ALA A 47 -10.65 -2.26 3.49
C ALA A 47 -11.84 -3.23 3.42
N ALA A 48 -11.66 -4.41 2.83
CA ALA A 48 -12.70 -5.45 2.79
C ALA A 48 -13.05 -5.98 4.20
N ALA A 49 -12.04 -6.14 5.07
CA ALA A 49 -12.26 -6.54 6.46
C ALA A 49 -13.07 -5.49 7.24
N ILE A 50 -12.75 -4.19 7.07
CA ILE A 50 -13.51 -3.10 7.69
C ILE A 50 -14.96 -3.08 7.18
N ALA A 51 -15.17 -3.30 5.87
CA ALA A 51 -16.51 -3.37 5.30
C ALA A 51 -17.34 -4.51 5.93
N SER A 52 -16.74 -5.69 6.11
CA SER A 52 -17.38 -6.82 6.77
C SER A 52 -17.76 -6.51 8.21
N VAL A 53 -16.79 -6.10 9.03
CA VAL A 53 -16.97 -5.85 10.45
C VAL A 53 -18.03 -4.77 10.67
N ALA A 54 -17.97 -3.67 9.90
CA ALA A 54 -18.94 -2.60 9.98
C ALA A 54 -20.37 -3.06 9.60
N SER A 55 -20.51 -3.96 8.63
CA SER A 55 -21.81 -4.54 8.26
C SER A 55 -22.36 -5.50 9.32
N ASN A 56 -21.49 -6.22 10.03
CA ASN A 56 -21.86 -7.15 11.10
C ASN A 56 -22.29 -6.45 12.39
N CYS A 57 -21.89 -5.20 12.62
CA CYS A 57 -22.37 -4.40 13.76
C CYS A 57 -23.91 -4.22 13.78
N LYS A 58 -24.62 -4.45 12.66
CA LYS A 58 -26.09 -4.47 12.61
C LYS A 58 -26.72 -5.59 13.45
N ASN A 59 -26.00 -6.69 13.66
CA ASN A 59 -26.52 -7.90 14.29
C ASN A 59 -26.23 -8.00 15.79
N SER A 60 -25.36 -7.15 16.35
CA SER A 60 -24.95 -7.16 17.76
C SER A 60 -25.76 -6.22 18.66
N SER A 61 -26.86 -5.64 18.15
CA SER A 61 -27.72 -4.72 18.93
C SER A 61 -28.50 -5.39 20.08
N ILE A 62 -28.30 -6.68 20.31
CA ILE A 62 -28.83 -7.38 21.47
C ILE A 62 -27.61 -7.62 22.37
N GLU A 63 -27.63 -7.04 23.58
CA GLU A 63 -26.78 -7.45 24.71
C GLU A 63 -25.39 -6.79 24.82
N SER A 64 -25.42 -5.50 25.18
CA SER A 64 -24.43 -4.79 26.01
C SER A 64 -23.16 -4.22 25.35
N ALA A 65 -22.99 -2.92 25.59
CA ALA A 65 -21.82 -2.04 25.44
C ALA A 65 -21.56 -1.44 24.04
N GLU A 66 -21.48 -0.11 24.05
CA GLU A 66 -21.03 0.84 23.01
C GLU A 66 -21.81 0.88 21.67
N ASP A 67 -22.86 1.70 21.66
CA ASP A 67 -23.73 2.07 20.54
C ASP A 67 -22.95 2.64 19.34
N VAL A 68 -22.36 1.79 18.50
CA VAL A 68 -22.12 2.18 17.11
C VAL A 68 -23.48 2.25 16.45
N ASP A 69 -23.97 3.46 16.25
CA ASP A 69 -25.23 3.71 15.58
C ASP A 69 -25.29 2.91 14.26
N PRO A 70 -26.36 2.13 14.01
CA PRO A 70 -26.43 1.23 12.86
C PRO A 70 -26.32 1.97 11.52
N ILE A 71 -26.70 3.26 11.47
CA ILE A 71 -26.53 4.12 10.29
C ILE A 71 -25.04 4.40 10.08
N THR A 72 -24.28 4.63 11.15
CA THR A 72 -22.82 4.81 11.10
C THR A 72 -22.11 3.55 10.59
N GLY A 73 -22.53 2.36 11.05
CA GLY A 73 -22.01 1.09 10.55
C GLY A 73 -22.21 0.90 9.04
N ASP A 74 -23.41 1.21 8.53
CA ASP A 74 -23.72 1.14 7.09
C ASP A 74 -22.92 2.16 6.25
N ILE A 75 -22.76 3.39 6.75
CA ILE A 75 -21.96 4.42 6.07
C ILE A 75 -20.50 3.98 5.97
N VAL A 76 -19.94 3.46 7.08
CA VAL A 76 -18.55 2.97 7.11
C VAL A 76 -18.38 1.77 6.19
N ALA A 77 -19.32 0.83 6.19
CA ALA A 77 -19.27 -0.35 5.32
C ALA A 77 -19.27 0.05 3.84
N SER A 78 -20.14 0.99 3.44
CA SER A 78 -20.22 1.51 2.07
C SER A 78 -18.95 2.26 1.65
N ALA A 79 -18.43 3.13 2.51
CA ALA A 79 -17.17 3.83 2.26
C ALA A 79 -15.99 2.85 2.13
N ALA A 80 -15.91 1.85 3.00
CA ALA A 80 -14.87 0.81 2.95
C ALA A 80 -15.00 -0.07 1.70
N ALA A 81 -16.21 -0.39 1.24
CA ALA A 81 -16.43 -1.10 -0.02
C ALA A 81 -15.96 -0.29 -1.24
N LEU A 82 -16.19 1.02 -1.25
CA LEU A 82 -15.65 1.92 -2.29
C LEU A 82 -14.11 1.94 -2.27
N VAL A 83 -13.49 2.09 -1.09
CA VAL A 83 -12.03 2.04 -0.95
C VAL A 83 -11.46 0.69 -1.39
N THR A 84 -12.14 -0.42 -1.05
CA THR A 84 -11.77 -1.77 -1.50
C THR A 84 -11.71 -1.83 -3.04
N THR A 85 -12.70 -1.25 -3.71
CA THR A 85 -12.76 -1.19 -5.18
C THR A 85 -11.60 -0.36 -5.75
N VAL A 86 -11.38 0.85 -5.21
CA VAL A 86 -10.28 1.73 -5.68
C VAL A 86 -8.91 1.09 -5.48
N CYS A 87 -8.69 0.43 -4.34
CA CYS A 87 -7.43 -0.27 -4.07
C CYS A 87 -7.26 -1.52 -4.94
N ALA A 88 -8.36 -2.22 -5.26
CA ALA A 88 -8.35 -3.34 -6.20
C ALA A 88 -7.96 -2.88 -7.62
N GLU A 89 -8.56 -1.80 -8.13
CA GLU A 89 -8.21 -1.21 -9.43
C GLU A 89 -6.75 -0.72 -9.45
N ALA A 90 -6.28 -0.14 -8.34
CA ALA A 90 -4.88 0.24 -8.20
C ALA A 90 -3.95 -0.98 -8.20
N ALA A 91 -4.32 -2.07 -7.53
CA ALA A 91 -3.57 -3.32 -7.54
C ALA A 91 -3.49 -3.91 -8.96
N GLU A 92 -4.60 -3.94 -9.71
CA GLU A 92 -4.66 -4.41 -11.10
C GLU A 92 -3.81 -3.52 -12.03
N SER A 93 -3.86 -2.21 -11.86
CA SER A 93 -3.01 -1.25 -12.59
C SER A 93 -1.53 -1.42 -12.29
N LEU A 94 -1.21 -1.93 -11.09
CA LEU A 94 0.13 -2.34 -10.69
C LEU A 94 0.47 -3.77 -11.13
N GLY A 95 -0.37 -4.46 -11.91
CA GLY A 95 -0.08 -5.79 -12.44
C GLY A 95 -0.51 -6.96 -11.56
N ALA A 96 -1.35 -6.73 -10.54
CA ALA A 96 -1.96 -7.82 -9.79
C ALA A 96 -2.91 -8.64 -10.68
N GLN A 97 -2.86 -9.97 -10.56
CA GLN A 97 -3.89 -10.82 -11.18
C GLN A 97 -5.22 -10.66 -10.45
N LYS A 98 -6.33 -10.68 -11.21
CA LYS A 98 -7.69 -10.60 -10.66
C LYS A 98 -8.02 -11.69 -9.64
N THR A 99 -7.39 -12.86 -9.76
CA THR A 99 -7.47 -13.95 -8.77
C THR A 99 -6.84 -13.57 -7.43
N ASN A 100 -5.71 -12.86 -7.44
CA ASN A 100 -5.05 -12.37 -6.23
C ASN A 100 -5.88 -11.29 -5.55
N VAL A 101 -6.49 -10.40 -6.35
CA VAL A 101 -7.41 -9.36 -5.86
C VAL A 101 -8.64 -9.99 -5.22
N SER A 102 -9.31 -10.92 -5.90
CA SER A 102 -10.48 -11.63 -5.37
C SER A 102 -10.15 -12.41 -4.10
N SER A 103 -8.99 -13.08 -4.05
CA SER A 103 -8.50 -13.77 -2.86
C SER A 103 -8.24 -12.81 -1.69
N ALA A 104 -7.63 -11.64 -1.96
CA ALA A 104 -7.41 -10.61 -0.95
C ALA A 104 -8.74 -10.08 -0.37
N ILE A 105 -9.73 -9.80 -1.22
CA ILE A 105 -11.06 -9.34 -0.79
C ILE A 105 -11.75 -10.42 0.07
N ASN A 106 -11.79 -11.66 -0.42
CA ASN A 106 -12.46 -12.76 0.29
C ASN A 106 -11.78 -13.07 1.63
N SER A 107 -10.45 -13.02 1.69
CA SER A 107 -9.68 -13.21 2.93
C SER A 107 -9.78 -12.02 3.89
N GLY A 108 -10.17 -10.83 3.42
CA GLY A 108 -10.55 -9.70 4.26
C GLY A 108 -11.96 -9.87 4.83
N LEU A 109 -12.92 -10.25 3.99
CA LEU A 109 -14.31 -10.53 4.39
C LEU A 109 -14.44 -11.67 5.40
N ALA A 110 -13.48 -12.61 5.41
CA ALA A 110 -13.45 -13.72 6.37
C ALA A 110 -12.95 -13.34 7.78
N ILE A 111 -12.44 -12.10 7.98
CA ILE A 111 -11.92 -11.63 9.29
C ILE A 111 -13.08 -11.46 10.26
N GLN A 112 -12.98 -12.09 11.44
CA GLN A 112 -14.01 -12.04 12.49
C GLN A 112 -13.47 -11.63 13.87
N THR A 113 -12.15 -11.61 14.05
CA THR A 113 -11.53 -11.33 15.34
C THR A 113 -10.81 -9.98 15.34
N THR A 114 -10.80 -9.31 16.50
CA THR A 114 -10.09 -8.04 16.68
C THR A 114 -8.57 -8.21 16.51
N ASP A 115 -8.01 -9.35 16.93
CA ASP A 115 -6.57 -9.66 16.80
C ASP A 115 -6.15 -9.72 15.32
N ASP A 116 -6.96 -10.37 14.48
CA ASP A 116 -6.74 -10.43 13.05
C ASP A 116 -6.79 -9.02 12.42
N MET A 117 -7.73 -8.17 12.85
CA MET A 117 -7.88 -6.80 12.35
C MET A 117 -6.70 -5.91 12.73
N ILE A 118 -6.17 -6.05 13.95
CA ILE A 118 -4.96 -5.37 14.41
C ILE A 118 -3.76 -5.79 13.56
N THR A 119 -3.61 -7.09 13.32
CA THR A 119 -2.52 -7.65 12.50
C THR A 119 -2.59 -7.15 11.05
N LEU A 120 -3.78 -7.16 10.44
CA LEU A 120 -4.00 -6.63 9.09
C LEU A 120 -3.67 -5.14 8.99
N THR A 121 -4.03 -4.37 10.02
CA THR A 121 -3.74 -2.94 10.10
C THR A 121 -2.24 -2.70 10.19
N ALA A 122 -1.52 -3.44 11.03
CA ALA A 122 -0.06 -3.35 11.14
C ALA A 122 0.64 -3.75 9.82
N ALA A 123 0.17 -4.80 9.16
CA ALA A 123 0.69 -5.23 7.86
C ALA A 123 0.48 -4.13 6.80
N ALA A 124 -0.74 -3.61 6.68
CA ALA A 124 -1.06 -2.54 5.74
C ALA A 124 -0.23 -1.27 6.02
N ALA A 125 -0.05 -0.88 7.28
CA ALA A 125 0.78 0.27 7.66
C ALA A 125 2.25 0.08 7.26
N THR A 126 2.78 -1.12 7.44
CA THR A 126 4.16 -1.47 7.02
C THR A 126 4.32 -1.42 5.51
N CYS A 127 3.30 -1.85 4.77
CA CYS A 127 3.29 -1.82 3.31
C CYS A 127 3.01 -0.40 2.73
N ASN A 128 2.33 0.47 3.49
CA ASN A 128 1.96 1.83 3.06
C ASN A 128 3.17 2.75 2.82
N VAL A 129 4.33 2.46 3.42
CA VAL A 129 5.60 3.17 3.16
C VAL A 129 5.99 3.13 1.67
N LEU A 130 5.41 2.22 0.88
CA LEU A 130 5.66 2.08 -0.57
C LEU A 130 4.55 2.70 -1.45
N ILE A 131 3.34 2.92 -0.93
CA ILE A 131 2.16 3.35 -1.71
C ILE A 131 2.23 4.84 -2.07
N ASN A 132 2.88 5.67 -1.23
CA ASN A 132 3.02 7.11 -1.46
C ASN A 132 3.75 7.45 -2.77
N VAL A 133 4.63 6.55 -3.25
CA VAL A 133 5.37 6.73 -4.50
C VAL A 133 4.52 6.35 -5.73
N SER A 134 3.61 5.38 -5.63
CA SER A 134 2.80 4.91 -6.75
C SER A 134 1.50 5.70 -6.95
N PHE A 135 0.85 6.18 -5.89
CA PHE A 135 -0.39 6.95 -6.02
C PHE A 135 -0.16 8.33 -6.68
N THR A 136 1.00 8.96 -6.44
CA THR A 136 1.42 10.18 -7.15
C THR A 136 1.71 9.95 -8.64
N ILE A 137 2.03 8.72 -9.06
CA ILE A 137 2.34 8.40 -10.46
C ILE A 137 1.09 7.98 -11.24
N ILE A 138 0.11 7.36 -10.58
CA ILE A 138 -1.14 6.90 -11.22
C ILE A 138 -2.18 8.04 -11.31
N PHE A 139 -2.22 8.97 -10.35
CA PHE A 139 -3.20 10.06 -10.31
C PHE A 139 -2.65 11.45 -10.69
N ARG A 140 -1.52 11.52 -11.41
CA ARG A 140 -0.96 12.77 -11.96
C ARG A 140 -0.72 12.67 -13.45
#